data_AF-A0A137NV45-F1
#
_entry.id   AF-A0A137NV45-F1
#
_cell.length_a   1.000
_cell.length_b   1.000
_cell.length_c   1.000
_cell.angle_alpha   90.00
_cell.angle_beta   90.00
_cell.angle_gamma   90.00
#
_symmetry.space_group_name_H-M   'P 1'
#
loop_
_entity.id
_entity.type
_entity.pdbx_description
1 polymer ?
#
loop_
_entity_poly.entity_id
_entity_poly.type
_entity_poly.pdbx_seq_one_letter_code
_entity_poly.pdbx_strand_id
1 'polypeptide(L)'
;HPRPVWVFGGIVRGSRPITFFCHTIKDKKKDTLIPSIEKHILKGTKIYSDGLATYRAYIEAAGYEWDWVNHSIAYVKGDCHTQSIEGFWSQLK
;
A
#
# COMPACT_ATOMS: atom_id res chain seq x y z
N HIS A 1 19.11 -13.77 -16.68
CA HIS A 1 18.22 -13.71 -15.50
C HIS A 1 17.35 -12.46 -15.60
N PRO A 2 16.01 -12.57 -15.56
CA PRO A 2 15.17 -11.38 -15.50
C PRO A 2 15.47 -10.61 -14.21
N ARG A 3 15.59 -9.28 -14.32
CA ARG A 3 15.80 -8.43 -13.15
C ARG A 3 14.49 -8.38 -12.34
N PRO A 4 14.54 -8.48 -11.00
CA PRO A 4 13.34 -8.32 -10.19
C PRO A 4 12.74 -6.93 -10.42
N VAL A 5 11.44 -6.90 -10.71
CA VAL A 5 10.67 -5.66 -10.89
C VAL A 5 9.89 -5.42 -9.60
N TRP A 6 10.05 -4.22 -9.03
CA TRP A 6 9.25 -3.80 -7.89
C TRP A 6 7.98 -3.10 -8.38
N VAL A 7 6.85 -3.41 -7.78
CA VAL A 7 5.56 -2.78 -8.07
C VAL A 7 5.05 -2.13 -6.80
N PHE A 8 4.54 -0.91 -6.92
CA PHE A 8 3.83 -0.19 -5.88
C PHE A 8 2.39 0.05 -6.33
N GLY A 9 1.43 -0.06 -5.41
CA GLY A 9 0.04 0.15 -5.75
C GLY A 9 -0.88 -0.03 -4.55
N GLY A 10 -2.17 0.18 -4.79
CA GLY A 10 -3.22 0.06 -3.78
C GLY A 10 -4.62 0.03 -4.40
N ILE A 11 -5.60 -0.38 -3.59
CA ILE A 11 -7.02 -0.43 -3.95
C ILE A 11 -7.77 0.57 -3.05
N VAL A 12 -8.63 1.37 -3.66
CA VAL A 12 -9.56 2.26 -2.97
C VAL A 12 -10.78 1.44 -2.54
N ARG A 13 -11.00 1.37 -1.23
CA ARG A 13 -12.18 0.69 -0.68
C ARG A 13 -13.40 1.60 -0.74
N GLY A 14 -14.57 1.00 -0.92
CA GLY A 14 -15.85 1.73 -0.94
C GLY A 14 -16.15 2.46 -2.26
N SER A 15 -15.22 2.48 -3.23
CA SER A 15 -15.50 3.04 -4.55
C SER A 15 -16.29 2.04 -5.40
N ARG A 16 -17.27 2.54 -6.17
CA ARG A 16 -17.95 1.79 -7.24
C ARG A 16 -17.91 2.62 -8.52
N PRO A 17 -17.20 2.18 -9.57
CA PRO A 17 -16.41 0.94 -9.66
C PRO A 17 -15.19 0.92 -8.71
N ILE A 18 -14.66 -0.28 -8.45
CA ILE A 18 -13.43 -0.44 -7.65
C ILE A 18 -12.30 0.30 -8.36
N THR A 19 -11.67 1.22 -7.66
CA THR A 19 -10.54 2.01 -8.16
C THR A 19 -9.26 1.45 -7.58
N PHE A 20 -8.24 1.29 -8.41
CA PHE A 20 -6.92 0.86 -7.98
C PHE A 20 -5.85 1.64 -8.72
N PHE A 21 -4.64 1.63 -8.20
CA PHE A 21 -3.46 2.14 -8.90
C PHE A 21 -2.32 1.14 -8.72
N CYS A 22 -1.50 0.97 -9.76
CA CYS A 22 -0.26 0.23 -9.66
C CYS A 22 0.75 0.76 -10.70
N HIS A 23 2.02 0.85 -10.31
CA HIS A 23 3.12 1.23 -11.18
C HIS A 23 4.43 0.59 -10.72
N THR A 24 5.39 0.50 -11.63
CA THR A 24 6.72 -0.01 -11.31
C THR A 24 7.53 1.04 -10.56
N ILE A 25 8.31 0.58 -9.58
CA ILE A 25 9.25 1.42 -8.83
C ILE A 25 10.67 0.86 -8.99
N LYS A 26 11.67 1.74 -8.86
CA LYS A 26 13.07 1.35 -8.98
C LYS A 26 13.58 0.57 -7.76
N ASP A 27 13.09 0.92 -6.57
CA ASP A 27 13.48 0.32 -5.30
C ASP A 27 12.42 0.62 -4.22
N LYS A 28 12.56 -0.04 -3.04
CA LYS A 28 11.69 0.16 -1.87
C LYS A 28 12.18 1.27 -0.94
N LYS A 29 13.02 2.19 -1.41
CA LYS A 29 13.59 3.25 -0.56
C LYS A 29 12.57 4.35 -0.32
N LYS A 30 12.76 5.08 0.78
CA LYS A 30 11.93 6.21 1.19
C LYS A 30 11.74 7.23 0.06
N ASP A 31 12.82 7.59 -0.62
CA ASP A 31 12.82 8.60 -1.71
C ASP A 31 12.04 8.16 -2.95
N THR A 32 11.78 6.86 -3.10
CA THR A 32 10.96 6.32 -4.19
C THR A 32 9.49 6.15 -3.76
N LEU A 33 9.28 5.69 -2.53
CA LEU A 33 7.95 5.36 -2.01
C LEU A 33 7.16 6.61 -1.60
N ILE A 34 7.78 7.60 -0.94
CA ILE A 34 7.07 8.80 -0.46
C ILE A 34 6.42 9.57 -1.61
N PRO A 35 7.14 9.93 -2.71
CA PRO A 35 6.50 10.64 -3.81
C PRO A 35 5.38 9.82 -4.46
N SER A 36 5.53 8.48 -4.48
CA SER A 36 4.49 7.58 -4.99
C SER A 36 3.24 7.60 -4.10
N ILE A 37 3.41 7.66 -2.77
CA ILE A 37 2.31 7.79 -1.80
C ILE A 37 1.61 9.14 -1.97
N GLU A 38 2.35 10.25 -1.95
CA GLU A 38 1.77 11.59 -2.06
C GLU A 38 1.04 11.82 -3.39
N LYS A 39 1.54 11.23 -4.48
CA LYS A 39 0.93 11.34 -5.80
C LYS A 39 -0.43 10.64 -5.91
N HIS A 40 -0.60 9.50 -5.22
CA HIS A 40 -1.79 8.65 -5.40
C HIS A 40 -2.73 8.64 -4.18
N ILE A 41 -2.27 9.09 -3.02
CA ILE A 41 -3.01 9.03 -1.76
C ILE A 41 -3.09 10.43 -1.16
N LEU A 42 -4.31 10.98 -1.17
CA LEU A 42 -4.60 12.30 -0.59
C LEU A 42 -4.37 12.28 0.92
N LYS A 43 -3.82 13.37 1.47
CA LYS A 43 -3.68 13.55 2.93
C LYS A 43 -5.05 13.45 3.61
N GLY A 44 -5.09 12.90 4.82
CA GLY A 44 -6.34 12.56 5.52
C GLY A 44 -7.01 11.27 5.03
N THR A 45 -6.51 10.62 3.98
CA THR A 45 -7.02 9.29 3.58
C THR A 45 -6.64 8.25 4.62
N LYS A 46 -7.57 7.34 4.92
CA LYS A 46 -7.31 6.16 5.74
C LYS A 46 -6.54 5.09 4.96
N ILE A 47 -5.30 4.85 5.38
CA ILE A 47 -4.39 3.87 4.78
C ILE A 47 -4.38 2.60 5.63
N TYR A 48 -4.52 1.46 4.94
CA TYR A 48 -4.25 0.13 5.49
C TYR A 48 -3.00 -0.45 4.85
N SER A 49 -1.93 -0.70 5.62
CA SER A 49 -0.68 -1.25 5.08
C SER A 49 0.00 -2.29 5.97
N ASP A 50 1.06 -2.92 5.47
CA ASP A 50 1.92 -3.85 6.22
C ASP A 50 2.87 -3.15 7.20
N GLY A 51 2.88 -1.82 7.20
CA GLY A 51 3.71 -0.98 8.05
C GLY A 51 5.20 -1.09 7.82
N LEU A 52 5.62 -1.21 6.55
CA LEU A 52 7.02 -1.16 6.17
C LEU A 52 7.75 0.04 6.80
N ALA A 53 8.86 -0.25 7.47
CA ALA A 53 9.63 0.74 8.22
C ALA A 53 10.13 1.92 7.37
N THR A 54 10.28 1.74 6.05
CA THR A 54 10.82 2.76 5.15
C THR A 54 9.92 3.98 4.97
N TYR A 55 8.60 3.81 5.07
CA TYR A 55 7.63 4.91 4.95
C TYR A 55 6.82 5.15 6.23
N ARG A 56 6.89 4.25 7.22
CA ARG A 56 6.13 4.33 8.48
C ARG A 56 6.21 5.71 9.15
N ALA A 57 7.42 6.18 9.44
CA ALA A 57 7.63 7.46 10.12
C ALA A 57 7.09 8.65 9.32
N TYR A 58 7.05 8.54 7.99
CA TYR A 58 6.47 9.55 7.14
C TYR A 58 4.94 9.55 7.23
N ILE A 59 4.30 8.38 7.15
CA ILE A 59 2.84 8.25 7.23
C ILE A 59 2.31 8.77 8.57
N GLU A 60 2.96 8.42 9.67
CA GLU A 60 2.63 8.90 11.02
C GLU A 60 2.70 10.45 11.13
N ALA A 61 3.62 11.09 10.40
CA ALA A 61 3.82 12.54 10.44
C ALA A 61 3.03 13.32 9.37
N ALA A 62 2.64 12.69 8.27
CA ALA A 62 2.12 13.38 7.08
C ALA A 62 0.60 13.64 7.10
N GLY A 63 -0.08 13.35 8.22
CA GLY A 63 -1.51 13.61 8.39
C GLY A 63 -2.41 12.57 7.72
N TYR A 64 -1.93 11.33 7.58
CA TYR A 64 -2.77 10.21 7.16
C TYR A 64 -3.42 9.55 8.38
N GLU A 65 -4.66 9.09 8.23
CA GLU A 65 -5.20 8.09 9.15
C GLU A 65 -4.55 6.75 8.79
N TRP A 66 -3.91 6.10 9.76
CA TRP A 66 -3.11 4.92 9.46
C TRP A 66 -3.42 3.75 10.40
N ASP A 67 -3.92 2.69 9.79
CA ASP A 67 -4.01 1.37 10.39
C ASP A 67 -3.01 0.45 9.68
N TRP A 68 -2.28 -0.36 10.43
CA TRP A 68 -1.38 -1.34 9.84
C TRP A 68 -1.53 -2.69 10.49
N VAL A 69 -1.23 -3.72 9.70
CA VAL A 69 -1.30 -5.10 10.13
C VAL A 69 0.11 -5.68 10.00
N ASN A 70 0.63 -6.19 11.10
CA ASN A 70 1.88 -6.92 11.07
C ASN A 70 1.65 -8.29 10.43
N HIS A 71 2.11 -8.45 9.19
CA HIS A 71 2.04 -9.69 8.41
C HIS A 71 2.72 -10.89 9.09
N SER A 72 3.52 -10.68 10.14
CA SER A 72 4.14 -11.74 10.95
C SER A 72 3.24 -12.28 12.06
N ILE A 73 2.17 -11.57 12.43
CA ILE A 73 1.37 -11.86 13.65
C ILE A 73 -0.12 -12.05 13.33
N ALA A 74 -0.66 -11.32 12.36
CA ALA A 74 -2.05 -11.48 11.95
C ALA A 74 -2.19 -11.13 10.47
N TYR A 75 -2.93 -11.95 9.72
CA TYR A 75 -3.34 -11.63 8.35
C TYR A 75 -4.66 -10.83 8.28
N VAL A 76 -5.27 -10.58 9.44
CA VAL A 76 -6.63 -10.02 9.55
C VAL A 76 -6.73 -9.14 10.80
N LYS A 77 -7.26 -7.92 10.64
CA LYS A 77 -7.74 -7.08 11.76
C LYS A 77 -9.13 -6.53 11.37
N GLY A 78 -10.19 -7.16 11.87
CA GLY A 78 -11.60 -6.80 11.60
C GLY A 78 -12.00 -6.94 10.11
N ASP A 79 -13.16 -6.41 9.70
CA ASP A 79 -13.75 -6.34 8.33
C ASP A 79 -12.79 -5.91 7.18
N CYS A 80 -11.54 -5.67 7.50
CA CYS A 80 -10.43 -5.53 6.61
C CYS A 80 -10.13 -6.86 5.87
N HIS A 81 -10.92 -7.18 4.84
CA HIS A 81 -10.58 -8.22 3.88
C HIS A 81 -9.32 -7.82 3.07
N THR A 82 -8.15 -8.24 3.54
CA THR A 82 -6.87 -8.23 2.80
C THR A 82 -6.92 -9.12 1.55
N GLN A 83 -7.89 -10.03 1.47
CA GLN A 83 -8.13 -10.88 0.30
C GLN A 83 -8.26 -10.10 -1.01
N SER A 84 -8.84 -8.89 -1.00
CA SER A 84 -8.99 -8.11 -2.23
C SER A 84 -7.65 -7.61 -2.79
N ILE A 85 -6.74 -7.17 -1.92
CA ILE A 85 -5.43 -6.66 -2.35
C ILE A 85 -4.48 -7.82 -2.69
N GLU A 86 -4.56 -8.93 -1.96
CA GLU A 86 -3.80 -10.16 -2.28
C GLU A 86 -4.26 -10.81 -3.58
N GLY A 87 -5.58 -10.92 -3.78
CA GLY A 87 -6.18 -11.40 -5.02
C GLY A 87 -5.77 -10.51 -6.21
N PHE A 88 -5.78 -9.19 -6.04
CA PHE A 88 -5.28 -8.26 -7.04
C PHE A 88 -3.81 -8.49 -7.39
N TRP A 89 -2.94 -8.63 -6.39
CA TRP A 89 -1.52 -8.94 -6.64
C TRP A 89 -1.32 -10.32 -7.28
N SER A 90 -2.18 -11.30 -6.97
CA SER A 90 -2.13 -12.61 -7.61
C SER A 90 -2.52 -12.57 -9.09
N GLN A 91 -3.37 -11.63 -9.52
CA GLN A 91 -3.70 -11.42 -10.93
C GLN A 91 -2.57 -10.71 -11.70
N LEU A 92 -1.63 -10.07 -10.99
CA LEU A 92 -0.50 -9.34 -11.57
C LEU A 92 0.80 -10.13 -11.60
N LYS A 93 0.84 -11.32 -10.99
CA LYS A 93 1.97 -12.26 -11.06
C LYS A 93 1.96 -13.03 -12.38
#